data_AF-A0A1X7VDT1-F1
#
_entry.id   AF-A0A1X7VDT1-F1
#
_cell.length_a   1.000
_cell.length_b   1.000
_cell.length_c   1.000
_cell.angle_alpha   90.00
_cell.angle_beta   90.00
_cell.angle_gamma   90.00
#
_symmetry.space_group_name_H-M   'P 1'
#
loop_
_entity.id
_entity.type
_entity.pdbx_description
1 polymer ?
#
loop_
_entity_poly.entity_id
_entity_poly.type
_entity_poly.pdbx_seq_one_letter_code
_entity_poly.pdbx_strand_id
1 'polypeptide(L)'
;MENYFMRETLQKAVSVDQIEEGQLISNLPDDAFFVFQKSLKRAFSSSNIDCSCAMINNTSTLLLKEFKEELEQPLIDQPTTQIGGITDMFQSSANKSSQTASDDLWRTLGVSCSNIEVSCQNIKRLIQQLQSEISLLKVDEISRAKLETCLAELCSTTGPFQELRMNAIGHFIESAMLPDVIPAIDQFSTVSHVIEEEVMSDETFVQKLAISLSRIIDKTKSHLLASLYNETILQFTSEVADALEKQVFKSNFNQLGGVKLDRDLRQIVSFLSEKTEQPLRDKFTRVTQMAIILSLDRVGEVEDYWSLNSGPTRWYLTAKDIKGVLHLRKDFRPEDIETLKLSPRMGRH
;
A
#
# COMPACT_ATOMS: atom_id res chain seq x y z
N MET A 1 12.50 -30.83 24.21
CA MET A 1 13.87 -30.27 24.27
C MET A 1 14.14 -29.40 23.04
N GLU A 2 14.05 -29.94 21.81
CA GLU A 2 14.34 -29.15 20.59
C GLU A 2 13.38 -27.96 20.37
N ASN A 3 12.08 -28.11 20.66
CA ASN A 3 11.13 -27.00 20.62
C ASN A 3 11.50 -25.86 21.58
N TYR A 4 11.83 -26.20 22.84
CA TYR A 4 12.27 -25.22 23.83
C TYR A 4 13.56 -24.52 23.39
N PHE A 5 14.53 -25.27 22.86
CA PHE A 5 15.75 -24.70 22.29
C PHE A 5 15.46 -23.73 21.13
N MET A 6 14.59 -24.12 20.19
CA MET A 6 14.21 -23.28 19.05
C MET A 6 13.59 -21.95 19.52
N ARG A 7 12.64 -22.02 20.47
CA ARG A 7 11.96 -20.85 21.03
C ARG A 7 12.90 -19.90 21.76
N GLU A 8 13.71 -20.42 22.68
CA GLU A 8 14.66 -19.60 23.45
C GLU A 8 15.74 -18.96 22.55
N THR A 9 16.17 -19.66 21.50
CA THR A 9 17.15 -19.12 20.56
C THR A 9 16.53 -18.06 19.65
N LEU A 10 15.25 -18.22 19.27
CA LEU A 10 14.50 -17.19 18.56
C LEU A 10 14.34 -15.93 19.41
N GLN A 11 13.97 -16.05 20.68
CA GLN A 11 13.88 -14.90 21.60
C GLN A 11 15.23 -14.19 21.78
N LYS A 12 16.34 -14.95 21.80
CA LYS A 12 17.67 -14.34 21.78
C LYS A 12 17.94 -13.56 20.51
N ALA A 13 17.59 -14.10 19.34
CA ALA A 13 17.73 -13.39 18.07
C ALA A 13 16.96 -12.06 18.07
N VAL A 14 15.73 -12.05 18.59
CA VAL A 14 14.94 -10.83 18.80
C VAL A 14 15.64 -9.85 19.73
N SER A 15 16.18 -10.33 20.86
CA SER A 15 16.85 -9.44 21.83
C SER A 15 18.15 -8.80 21.34
N VAL A 16 18.79 -9.40 20.32
CA VAL A 16 20.02 -8.88 19.71
C VAL A 16 19.77 -8.28 18.32
N ASP A 17 18.49 -8.02 17.98
CA ASP A 17 18.12 -7.37 16.73
C ASP A 17 18.76 -5.98 16.64
N GLN A 18 19.47 -5.74 15.54
CA GLN A 18 20.24 -4.54 15.29
C GLN A 18 20.20 -4.19 13.81
N ILE A 19 20.11 -2.89 13.55
CA ILE A 19 20.16 -2.32 12.20
C ILE A 19 21.51 -1.60 12.07
N GLU A 20 22.37 -2.11 11.20
CA GLU A 20 23.64 -1.43 10.88
C GLU A 20 23.38 -0.10 10.15
N GLU A 21 24.34 0.82 10.24
CA GLU A 21 24.22 2.13 9.62
C GLU A 21 24.15 2.02 8.09
N GLY A 22 23.12 2.61 7.49
CA GLY A 22 22.89 2.58 6.05
C GLY A 22 22.23 1.30 5.52
N GLN A 23 21.94 0.31 6.37
CA GLN A 23 21.20 -0.88 5.96
C GLN A 23 19.68 -0.64 5.96
N LEU A 24 19.00 -1.34 5.05
CA LEU A 24 17.53 -1.33 4.91
C LEU A 24 16.86 -2.51 5.61
N ILE A 25 17.63 -3.44 6.16
CA ILE A 25 17.16 -4.66 6.82
C ILE A 25 17.98 -4.81 8.10
N SER A 26 17.38 -5.34 9.16
CA SER A 26 18.09 -5.76 10.36
C SER A 26 18.62 -7.19 10.24
N ASN A 27 19.38 -7.67 11.22
CA ASN A 27 19.81 -9.07 11.26
C ASN A 27 18.69 -10.06 11.66
N LEU A 28 17.58 -9.58 12.22
CA LEU A 28 16.50 -10.44 12.75
C LEU A 28 15.96 -11.47 11.75
N PRO A 29 15.60 -11.14 10.49
CA PRO A 29 15.12 -12.14 9.55
C PRO A 29 16.16 -13.25 9.32
N ASP A 30 17.42 -12.91 9.15
CA ASP A 30 18.44 -13.93 8.87
C ASP A 30 18.73 -14.80 10.10
N ASP A 31 18.83 -14.19 11.29
CA ASP A 31 19.06 -14.91 12.54
C ASP A 31 17.89 -15.84 12.90
N ALA A 32 16.64 -15.38 12.75
CA ALA A 32 15.46 -16.19 13.00
C ALA A 32 15.38 -17.39 12.04
N PHE A 33 15.60 -17.18 10.74
CA PHE A 33 15.55 -18.26 9.76
C PHE A 33 16.73 -19.22 9.87
N PHE A 34 17.90 -18.76 10.32
CA PHE A 34 19.00 -19.64 10.68
C PHE A 34 18.62 -20.58 11.83
N VAL A 35 17.92 -20.08 12.86
CA VAL A 35 17.42 -20.91 13.97
C VAL A 35 16.43 -21.97 13.47
N PHE A 36 15.43 -21.57 12.67
CA PHE A 36 14.45 -22.50 12.12
C PHE A 36 15.11 -23.59 11.27
N GLN A 37 15.95 -23.20 10.30
CA GLN A 37 16.67 -24.13 9.42
C GLN A 37 17.54 -25.11 10.21
N LYS A 38 18.29 -24.61 11.20
CA LYS A 38 19.21 -25.45 11.99
C LYS A 38 18.46 -26.50 12.80
N SER A 39 17.36 -26.14 13.45
CA SER A 39 16.57 -27.08 14.24
C SER A 39 15.78 -28.06 13.38
N LEU A 40 15.25 -27.63 12.23
CA LEU A 40 14.64 -28.55 11.25
C LEU A 40 15.67 -29.55 10.73
N LYS A 41 16.85 -29.10 10.30
CA LYS A 41 17.92 -29.99 9.81
C LYS A 41 18.33 -31.05 10.84
N ARG A 42 18.40 -30.69 12.13
CA ARG A 42 18.64 -31.66 13.22
C ARG A 42 17.52 -32.68 13.35
N ALA A 43 16.26 -32.25 13.24
CA ALA A 43 15.10 -33.13 13.29
C ALA A 43 15.14 -34.17 12.16
N PHE A 44 15.39 -33.72 10.92
CA PHE A 44 15.55 -34.62 9.78
C PHE A 44 16.77 -35.55 9.91
N SER A 45 17.87 -35.07 10.49
CA SER A 45 19.06 -35.89 10.75
C SER A 45 18.82 -37.00 11.78
N SER A 46 17.80 -36.87 12.64
CA SER A 46 17.45 -37.89 13.64
C SER A 46 16.83 -39.16 13.05
N SER A 47 16.45 -39.13 11.76
CA SER A 47 15.72 -40.21 11.07
C SER A 47 14.38 -40.60 11.74
N ASN A 48 13.86 -39.77 12.66
CA ASN A 48 12.55 -39.96 13.28
C ASN A 48 11.51 -39.05 12.61
N ILE A 49 10.52 -39.67 11.95
CA ILE A 49 9.47 -38.99 11.20
C ILE A 49 8.58 -38.17 12.12
N ASP A 50 8.15 -38.74 13.25
CA ASP A 50 7.28 -38.04 14.20
C ASP A 50 8.00 -36.82 14.81
N CYS A 51 9.32 -36.93 15.04
CA CYS A 51 10.14 -35.79 15.46
C CYS A 51 10.20 -34.70 14.38
N SER A 52 10.37 -35.07 13.11
CA SER A 52 10.40 -34.14 11.99
C SER A 52 9.06 -33.44 11.80
N CYS A 53 7.95 -34.18 11.84
CA CYS A 53 6.59 -33.65 11.80
C CYS A 53 6.33 -32.66 12.95
N ALA A 54 6.67 -33.06 14.18
CA ALA A 54 6.51 -32.19 15.35
C ALA A 54 7.34 -30.90 15.19
N MET A 55 8.56 -30.99 14.66
CA MET A 55 9.40 -29.82 14.46
C MET A 55 8.89 -28.88 13.37
N ILE A 56 8.34 -29.40 12.26
CA ILE A 56 7.68 -28.58 11.24
C ILE A 56 6.50 -27.82 11.85
N ASN A 57 5.62 -28.51 12.58
CA ASN A 57 4.44 -27.89 13.20
C ASN A 57 4.82 -26.85 14.26
N ASN A 58 5.88 -27.12 15.02
CA ASN A 58 6.44 -26.16 15.97
C ASN A 58 6.98 -24.91 15.27
N THR A 59 7.67 -25.06 14.14
CA THR A 59 8.12 -23.93 13.32
C THR A 59 6.93 -23.11 12.82
N SER A 60 5.88 -23.75 12.30
CA SER A 60 4.65 -23.06 11.88
C SER A 60 4.02 -22.25 13.02
N THR A 61 3.97 -22.84 14.22
CA THR A 61 3.41 -22.19 15.42
C THR A 61 4.25 -20.98 15.84
N LEU A 62 5.59 -21.13 15.88
CA LEU A 62 6.49 -20.04 16.27
C LEU A 62 6.50 -18.90 15.25
N LEU A 63 6.42 -19.22 13.95
CA LEU A 63 6.28 -18.22 12.89
C LEU A 63 5.02 -17.38 13.12
N LEU A 64 3.88 -18.02 13.35
CA LEU A 64 2.60 -17.31 13.45
C LEU A 64 2.39 -16.56 14.77
N LYS A 65 2.88 -17.10 15.89
CA LYS A 65 2.57 -16.57 17.23
C LYS A 65 3.66 -15.72 17.85
N GLU A 66 4.92 -15.95 17.52
CA GLU A 66 6.03 -15.22 18.16
C GLU A 66 6.69 -14.34 17.10
N PHE A 67 7.23 -14.93 16.04
CA PHE A 67 7.99 -14.17 15.04
C PHE A 67 7.14 -13.12 14.30
N LYS A 68 5.90 -13.44 13.94
CA LYS A 68 4.99 -12.48 13.30
C LYS A 68 4.70 -11.29 14.22
N GLU A 69 4.44 -11.53 15.50
CA GLU A 69 4.16 -10.47 16.49
C GLU A 69 5.38 -9.55 16.64
N GLU A 70 6.59 -10.10 16.69
CA GLU A 70 7.84 -9.33 16.77
C GLU A 70 8.08 -8.46 15.53
N LEU A 71 7.69 -8.92 14.33
CA LEU A 71 7.76 -8.10 13.12
C LEU A 71 6.66 -7.02 13.08
N GLU A 72 5.53 -7.24 13.75
CA GLU A 72 4.42 -6.30 13.85
C GLU A 72 4.67 -5.19 14.87
N GLN A 73 5.36 -5.47 15.99
CA GLN A 73 5.56 -4.49 17.08
C GLN A 73 6.11 -3.14 16.60
N PRO A 74 7.19 -3.08 15.79
CA PRO A 74 7.74 -1.79 15.36
C PRO A 74 6.78 -0.96 14.50
N LEU A 75 5.80 -1.59 13.86
CA LEU A 75 4.76 -0.88 13.11
C LEU A 75 3.72 -0.28 14.06
N ILE A 76 3.33 -1.02 15.10
CA ILE A 76 2.34 -0.60 16.10
C ILE A 76 2.88 0.55 16.96
N ASP A 77 4.14 0.47 17.35
CA ASP A 77 4.81 1.49 18.17
C ASP A 77 4.93 2.85 17.48
N GLN A 78 4.82 2.87 16.14
CA GLN A 78 4.74 4.09 15.35
C GLN A 78 3.26 4.38 15.05
N PRO A 79 2.59 5.30 15.78
CA PRO A 79 1.17 5.54 15.58
C PRO A 79 0.87 6.03 14.16
N THR A 80 -0.19 5.50 13.55
CA THR A 80 -0.78 6.07 12.34
C THR A 80 -1.11 7.53 12.59
N THR A 81 -0.54 8.45 11.82
CA THR A 81 -0.96 9.84 11.80
C THR A 81 -2.35 9.94 11.18
N GLN A 82 -3.39 9.69 11.97
CA GLN A 82 -4.73 10.10 11.56
C GLN A 82 -4.70 11.61 11.28
N ILE A 83 -5.28 12.00 10.14
CA ILE A 83 -5.23 13.32 9.50
C ILE A 83 -5.70 14.49 10.41
N GLY A 84 -6.16 14.24 11.64
CA GLY A 84 -6.50 15.26 12.65
C GLY A 84 -5.55 15.37 13.86
N GLY A 85 -4.54 14.52 13.98
CA GLY A 85 -3.70 14.39 15.20
C GLY A 85 -2.38 15.17 15.21
N ILE A 86 -2.13 16.01 14.20
CA ILE A 86 -0.88 16.77 14.05
C ILE A 86 -0.61 17.70 15.25
N THR A 87 -1.65 18.04 16.01
CA THR A 87 -1.57 19.01 17.11
C THR A 87 -0.95 18.43 18.39
N ASP A 88 -1.10 17.13 18.67
CA ASP A 88 -0.73 16.58 19.98
C ASP A 88 0.69 15.99 20.04
N MET A 89 1.28 15.59 18.92
CA MET A 89 2.63 14.97 18.89
C MET A 89 3.76 15.97 18.63
N PHE A 90 3.45 17.18 18.15
CA PHE A 90 4.44 18.25 17.99
C PHE A 90 4.95 18.79 19.34
N GLN A 91 4.24 18.51 20.45
CA GLN A 91 4.53 19.06 21.77
C GLN A 91 5.37 18.15 22.67
N SER A 92 5.47 16.84 22.40
CA SER A 92 6.12 15.89 23.30
C SER A 92 7.59 15.56 22.97
N SER A 93 8.11 15.98 21.80
CA SER A 93 9.54 15.83 21.43
C SER A 93 10.20 17.20 21.22
N ALA A 94 10.36 17.94 22.31
CA ALA A 94 10.74 19.36 22.32
C ALA A 94 12.20 19.70 21.89
N ASN A 95 12.92 18.87 21.12
CA ASN A 95 14.31 19.19 20.70
C ASN A 95 14.83 18.54 19.40
N LYS A 96 14.03 17.80 18.63
CA LYS A 96 14.42 17.33 17.29
C LYS A 96 13.79 18.22 16.22
N SER A 97 14.56 18.63 15.22
CA SER A 97 14.00 19.32 14.05
C SER A 97 12.93 18.43 13.39
N SER A 98 11.84 19.02 12.88
CA SER A 98 10.75 18.27 12.23
C SER A 98 11.24 17.37 11.10
N GLN A 99 12.30 17.77 10.41
CA GLN A 99 12.89 17.02 9.31
C GLN A 99 13.66 15.77 9.77
N THR A 100 14.40 15.85 10.88
CA THR A 100 15.09 14.68 11.46
C THR A 100 14.12 13.63 12.01
N ALA A 101 12.98 14.08 12.57
CA ALA A 101 11.96 13.16 13.06
C ALA A 101 11.22 12.44 11.93
N SER A 102 10.94 13.14 10.82
CA SER A 102 10.38 12.52 9.61
C SER A 102 11.34 11.48 9.02
N ASP A 103 12.63 11.77 8.96
CA ASP A 103 13.60 10.80 8.41
C ASP A 103 13.77 9.55 9.28
N ASP A 104 13.80 9.72 10.61
CA ASP A 104 13.82 8.60 11.57
C ASP A 104 12.58 7.70 11.40
N LEU A 105 11.39 8.28 11.19
CA LEU A 105 10.15 7.53 10.95
C LEU A 105 10.20 6.75 9.63
N TRP A 106 10.63 7.40 8.54
CA TRP A 106 10.81 6.79 7.23
C TRP A 106 11.76 5.59 7.30
N ARG A 107 12.88 5.74 8.00
CA ARG A 107 13.85 4.67 8.21
C ARG A 107 13.25 3.53 9.02
N THR A 108 12.58 3.84 10.13
CA THR A 108 12.03 2.82 11.03
C THR A 108 10.98 1.96 10.31
N LEU A 109 9.98 2.60 9.71
CA LEU A 109 8.92 1.89 8.98
C LEU A 109 9.44 1.20 7.71
N GLY A 110 10.40 1.82 7.00
CA GLY A 110 11.04 1.24 5.82
C GLY A 110 11.82 -0.05 6.15
N VAL A 111 12.56 -0.07 7.26
CA VAL A 111 13.24 -1.28 7.74
C VAL A 111 12.23 -2.34 8.17
N SER A 112 11.16 -1.98 8.89
CA SER A 112 10.11 -2.93 9.27
C SER A 112 9.48 -3.60 8.05
N CYS A 113 9.13 -2.83 7.01
CA CYS A 113 8.61 -3.38 5.75
C CYS A 113 9.61 -4.34 5.09
N SER A 114 10.89 -3.96 5.09
CA SER A 114 11.97 -4.74 4.49
C SER A 114 12.24 -6.05 5.24
N ASN A 115 12.21 -6.03 6.57
CA ASN A 115 12.31 -7.21 7.42
C ASN A 115 11.16 -8.20 7.17
N ILE A 116 9.94 -7.68 7.02
CA ILE A 116 8.75 -8.48 6.69
C ILE A 116 8.86 -9.09 5.28
N GLU A 117 9.34 -8.33 4.29
CA GLU A 117 9.57 -8.83 2.94
C GLU A 117 10.60 -9.96 2.90
N VAL A 118 11.76 -9.75 3.52
CA VAL A 118 12.81 -10.78 3.60
C VAL A 118 12.30 -12.00 4.33
N SER A 119 11.54 -11.82 5.41
CA SER A 119 10.88 -12.91 6.11
C SER A 119 9.92 -13.69 5.21
N CYS A 120 9.08 -13.01 4.42
CA CYS A 120 8.20 -13.66 3.44
C CYS A 120 9.00 -14.50 2.42
N GLN A 121 10.11 -13.98 1.91
CA GLN A 121 10.99 -14.69 0.98
C GLN A 121 11.65 -15.91 1.66
N ASN A 122 12.10 -15.75 2.90
CA ASN A 122 12.75 -16.79 3.67
C ASN A 122 11.76 -17.92 4.05
N ILE A 123 10.49 -17.63 4.34
CA ILE A 123 9.43 -18.65 4.52
C ILE A 123 9.28 -19.47 3.24
N LYS A 124 9.14 -18.81 2.08
CA LYS A 124 9.00 -19.49 0.78
C LYS A 124 10.22 -20.37 0.50
N ARG A 125 11.42 -19.86 0.76
CA ARG A 125 12.68 -20.61 0.58
C ARG A 125 12.77 -21.81 1.51
N LEU A 126 12.39 -21.65 2.78
CA LEU A 126 12.38 -22.73 3.76
C LEU A 126 11.42 -23.85 3.35
N ILE A 127 10.21 -23.51 2.91
CA ILE A 127 9.22 -24.48 2.41
C ILE A 127 9.78 -25.25 1.21
N GLN A 128 10.38 -24.55 0.23
CA GLN A 128 10.97 -25.18 -0.95
C GLN A 128 12.13 -26.12 -0.58
N GLN A 129 12.98 -25.72 0.36
CA GLN A 129 14.07 -26.56 0.87
C GLN A 129 13.53 -27.84 1.52
N LEU A 130 12.55 -27.70 2.43
CA LEU A 130 11.92 -28.84 3.09
C LEU A 130 11.20 -29.77 2.11
N GLN A 131 10.51 -29.21 1.11
CA GLN A 131 9.87 -29.99 0.05
C GLN A 131 10.88 -30.84 -0.71
N SER A 132 12.04 -30.25 -1.06
CA SER A 132 13.14 -30.97 -1.69
C SER A 132 13.69 -32.05 -0.77
N GLU A 133 13.93 -31.76 0.52
CA GLU A 133 14.44 -32.74 1.48
C GLU A 133 13.47 -33.92 1.63
N ILE A 134 12.17 -33.67 1.83
CA ILE A 134 11.13 -34.71 1.95
C ILE A 134 11.06 -35.58 0.69
N SER A 135 11.20 -34.98 -0.50
CA SER A 135 11.19 -35.74 -1.76
C SER A 135 12.37 -36.71 -1.90
N LEU A 136 13.52 -36.38 -1.29
CA LEU A 136 14.74 -37.18 -1.34
C LEU A 136 14.79 -38.26 -0.24
N LEU A 137 13.92 -38.18 0.78
CA LEU A 137 13.86 -39.16 1.85
C LEU A 137 13.35 -40.52 1.35
N LYS A 138 14.12 -41.57 1.67
CA LYS A 138 13.75 -42.97 1.45
C LYS A 138 12.85 -43.48 2.58
N VAL A 139 11.60 -43.05 2.57
CA VAL A 139 10.56 -43.43 3.54
C VAL A 139 9.36 -44.08 2.83
N ASP A 140 8.56 -44.83 3.60
CA ASP A 140 7.29 -45.39 3.13
C ASP A 140 6.27 -44.29 2.81
N GLU A 141 5.24 -44.66 2.07
CA GLU A 141 4.21 -43.73 1.57
C GLU A 141 3.43 -43.04 2.70
N ILE A 142 3.17 -43.76 3.80
CA ILE A 142 2.41 -43.22 4.95
C ILE A 142 3.25 -42.17 5.67
N SER A 143 4.53 -42.47 5.93
CA SER A 143 5.47 -41.52 6.54
C SER A 143 5.67 -40.27 5.68
N ARG A 144 5.74 -40.42 4.34
CA ARG A 144 5.82 -39.28 3.42
C ARG A 144 4.56 -38.41 3.49
N ALA A 145 3.38 -39.01 3.43
CA ALA A 145 2.11 -38.29 3.51
C ALA A 145 1.96 -37.49 4.81
N LYS A 146 2.44 -38.02 5.94
CA LYS A 146 2.49 -37.27 7.21
C LYS A 146 3.36 -36.02 7.11
N LEU A 147 4.57 -36.13 6.58
CA LEU A 147 5.48 -35.00 6.40
C LEU A 147 4.91 -33.95 5.45
N GLU A 148 4.30 -34.38 4.35
CA GLU A 148 3.63 -33.50 3.39
C GLU A 148 2.45 -32.75 4.01
N THR A 149 1.71 -33.39 4.92
CA THR A 149 0.63 -32.75 5.67
C THR A 149 1.16 -31.64 6.59
N CYS A 150 2.21 -31.91 7.37
CA CYS A 150 2.89 -30.91 8.19
C CYS A 150 3.48 -29.77 7.34
N LEU A 151 4.07 -30.10 6.17
CA LEU A 151 4.58 -29.10 5.24
C LEU A 151 3.46 -28.21 4.68
N ALA A 152 2.27 -28.77 4.42
CA ALA A 152 1.11 -27.98 4.00
C ALA A 152 0.66 -27.00 5.10
N GLU A 153 0.70 -27.40 6.36
CA GLU A 153 0.46 -26.49 7.49
C GLU A 153 1.50 -25.36 7.54
N LEU A 154 2.78 -25.66 7.34
CA LEU A 154 3.82 -24.63 7.22
C LEU A 154 3.58 -23.72 6.01
N CYS A 155 3.16 -24.27 4.87
CA CYS A 155 2.83 -23.49 3.67
C CYS A 155 1.67 -22.52 3.94
N SER A 156 0.69 -22.91 4.76
CA SER A 156 -0.44 -22.05 5.13
C SER A 156 -0.02 -20.77 5.88
N THR A 157 1.17 -20.75 6.49
CA THR A 157 1.72 -19.55 7.15
C THR A 157 2.07 -18.43 6.17
N THR A 158 2.24 -18.74 4.87
CA THR A 158 2.57 -17.73 3.86
C THR A 158 1.47 -16.67 3.74
N GLY A 159 0.19 -17.05 3.83
CA GLY A 159 -0.95 -16.13 3.73
C GLY A 159 -0.90 -15.01 4.78
N PRO A 160 -0.88 -15.33 6.08
CA PRO A 160 -0.77 -14.34 7.16
C PRO A 160 0.45 -13.40 7.05
N PHE A 161 1.59 -13.89 6.54
CA PHE A 161 2.76 -13.04 6.32
C PHE A 161 2.61 -12.15 5.08
N GLN A 162 1.93 -12.60 4.02
CA GLN A 162 1.58 -11.73 2.88
C GLN A 162 0.60 -10.63 3.31
N GLU A 163 -0.38 -10.95 4.15
CA GLU A 163 -1.30 -9.96 4.72
C GLU A 163 -0.54 -8.93 5.57
N LEU A 164 0.33 -9.38 6.48
CA LEU A 164 1.20 -8.50 7.25
C LEU A 164 2.04 -7.59 6.36
N ARG A 165 2.64 -8.14 5.30
CA ARG A 165 3.40 -7.35 4.32
C ARG A 165 2.56 -6.25 3.68
N MET A 166 1.33 -6.57 3.24
CA MET A 166 0.43 -5.58 2.65
C MET A 166 0.05 -4.48 3.66
N ASN A 167 -0.25 -4.87 4.90
CA ASN A 167 -0.58 -3.94 5.98
C ASN A 167 0.62 -3.03 6.33
N ALA A 168 1.84 -3.56 6.34
CA ALA A 168 3.06 -2.79 6.57
C ALA A 168 3.29 -1.74 5.47
N ILE A 169 3.10 -2.11 4.20
CA ILE A 169 3.18 -1.16 3.08
C ILE A 169 2.13 -0.05 3.22
N GLY A 170 0.88 -0.42 3.54
CA GLY A 170 -0.19 0.54 3.80
C GLY A 170 0.16 1.51 4.93
N HIS A 171 0.61 0.99 6.07
CA HIS A 171 1.03 1.80 7.23
C HIS A 171 2.19 2.75 6.91
N PHE A 172 3.18 2.28 6.14
CA PHE A 172 4.28 3.12 5.66
C PHE A 172 3.78 4.27 4.79
N ILE A 173 2.85 3.99 3.87
CA ILE A 173 2.25 5.00 3.01
C ILE A 173 1.48 6.02 3.84
N GLU A 174 0.61 5.57 4.74
CA GLU A 174 -0.26 6.43 5.54
C GLU A 174 0.52 7.31 6.53
N SER A 175 1.55 6.75 7.15
CA SER A 175 2.27 7.40 8.25
C SER A 175 3.50 8.19 7.79
N ALA A 176 4.16 7.78 6.70
CA ALA A 176 5.40 8.40 6.25
C ALA A 176 5.25 9.14 4.91
N MET A 177 4.57 8.55 3.93
CA MET A 177 4.51 9.11 2.56
C MET A 177 3.42 10.18 2.38
N LEU A 178 2.20 9.90 2.83
CA LEU A 178 1.06 10.80 2.66
C LEU A 178 1.21 12.15 3.38
N PRO A 179 1.66 12.23 4.65
CA PRO A 179 1.77 13.51 5.35
C PRO A 179 2.63 14.54 4.63
N ASP A 180 3.59 14.06 3.84
CA ASP A 180 4.51 14.85 3.05
C ASP A 180 3.93 15.37 1.72
N VAL A 181 2.86 14.75 1.21
CA VAL A 181 2.20 15.11 -0.06
C VAL A 181 0.84 15.77 0.14
N ILE A 182 0.10 15.41 1.20
CA ILE A 182 -1.23 15.95 1.52
C ILE A 182 -1.25 17.48 1.52
N PRO A 183 -0.27 18.22 2.08
CA PRO A 183 -0.27 19.69 2.01
C PRO A 183 -0.23 20.27 0.59
N ALA A 184 0.35 19.55 -0.38
CA ALA A 184 0.32 19.94 -1.79
C ALA A 184 -1.03 19.61 -2.43
N ILE A 185 -1.65 18.49 -2.05
CA ILE A 185 -3.00 18.09 -2.50
C ILE A 185 -4.06 19.05 -1.96
N ASP A 186 -3.98 19.44 -0.68
CA ASP A 186 -4.95 20.33 -0.03
C ASP A 186 -4.98 21.73 -0.65
N GLN A 187 -3.91 22.16 -1.34
CA GLN A 187 -3.94 23.40 -2.13
C GLN A 187 -4.97 23.37 -3.26
N PHE A 188 -5.45 22.19 -3.66
CA PHE A 188 -6.48 22.08 -4.69
C PHE A 188 -7.76 22.79 -4.28
N SER A 189 -8.25 22.58 -3.05
CA SER A 189 -9.53 23.13 -2.59
C SER A 189 -9.43 24.60 -2.15
N THR A 190 -8.22 25.15 -1.99
CA THR A 190 -8.01 26.56 -1.65
C THR A 190 -8.04 27.49 -2.86
N VAL A 191 -7.89 26.94 -4.08
CA VAL A 191 -7.96 27.69 -5.35
C VAL A 191 -9.40 27.68 -5.88
N SER A 192 -9.86 28.80 -6.44
CA SER A 192 -11.15 28.84 -7.12
C SER A 192 -11.09 28.06 -8.43
N HIS A 193 -12.05 27.13 -8.63
CA HIS A 193 -12.28 26.46 -9.91
C HIS A 193 -13.50 27.02 -10.65
N VAL A 194 -14.02 28.16 -10.20
CA VAL A 194 -14.90 29.02 -10.99
C VAL A 194 -14.01 30.08 -11.60
N ILE A 195 -13.62 29.87 -12.85
CA ILE A 195 -12.54 30.63 -13.51
C ILE A 195 -12.96 31.21 -14.85
N GLU A 196 -12.23 32.22 -15.27
CA GLU A 196 -12.30 32.84 -16.60
C GLU A 196 -11.10 32.41 -17.45
N GLU A 197 -11.11 32.72 -18.76
CA GLU A 197 -10.09 32.27 -19.71
C GLU A 197 -8.65 32.66 -19.32
N GLU A 198 -8.44 33.82 -18.71
CA GLU A 198 -7.12 34.33 -18.34
C GLU A 198 -6.38 33.40 -17.35
N VAL A 199 -7.12 32.74 -16.46
CA VAL A 199 -6.58 31.87 -15.40
C VAL A 199 -6.37 30.43 -15.91
N MET A 200 -6.83 30.11 -17.12
CA MET A 200 -6.67 28.77 -17.69
C MET A 200 -5.20 28.37 -17.81
N SER A 201 -4.28 29.30 -18.05
CA SER A 201 -2.85 28.99 -18.20
C SER A 201 -2.09 28.72 -16.89
N ASP A 202 -2.72 28.90 -15.73
CA ASP A 202 -2.06 28.69 -14.43
C ASP A 202 -1.87 27.20 -14.11
N GLU A 203 -0.60 26.77 -14.02
CA GLU A 203 -0.17 25.42 -13.68
C GLU A 203 0.42 25.31 -12.26
N THR A 204 0.30 26.35 -11.44
CA THR A 204 0.97 26.43 -10.12
C THR A 204 0.64 25.24 -9.22
N PHE A 205 -0.62 24.79 -9.20
CA PHE A 205 -1.03 23.61 -8.44
C PHE A 205 -0.33 22.33 -8.92
N VAL A 206 -0.38 22.06 -10.23
CA VAL A 206 0.20 20.87 -10.85
C VAL A 206 1.71 20.82 -10.60
N GLN A 207 2.41 21.95 -10.80
CA GLN A 207 3.85 22.03 -10.60
C GLN A 207 4.24 21.75 -9.14
N LYS A 208 3.54 22.34 -8.17
CA LYS A 208 3.80 22.09 -6.75
C LYS A 208 3.53 20.65 -6.36
N LEU A 209 2.43 20.06 -6.85
CA LEU A 209 2.12 18.66 -6.59
C LEU A 209 3.16 17.72 -7.22
N ALA A 210 3.56 17.97 -8.47
CA ALA A 210 4.59 17.20 -9.16
C ALA A 210 5.94 17.25 -8.43
N ILE A 211 6.36 18.42 -7.94
CA ILE A 211 7.59 18.56 -7.13
C ILE A 211 7.48 17.72 -5.85
N SER A 212 6.35 17.79 -5.14
CA SER A 212 6.15 17.03 -3.90
C SER A 212 6.15 15.52 -4.17
N LEU A 213 5.44 15.07 -5.21
CA LEU A 213 5.40 13.68 -5.64
C LEU A 213 6.80 13.19 -6.05
N SER A 214 7.57 13.96 -6.84
CA SER A 214 8.94 13.57 -7.22
C SER A 214 9.80 13.34 -5.98
N ARG A 215 9.79 14.28 -5.05
CA ARG A 215 10.59 14.21 -3.83
C ARG A 215 10.30 12.92 -3.05
N ILE A 216 9.03 12.53 -2.97
CA ILE A 216 8.60 11.36 -2.21
C ILE A 216 8.93 10.07 -2.93
N ILE A 217 8.64 10.00 -4.23
CA ILE A 217 9.00 8.85 -5.08
C ILE A 217 10.51 8.60 -5.08
N ASP A 218 11.31 9.66 -5.11
CA ASP A 218 12.76 9.60 -5.07
C ASP A 218 13.27 9.22 -3.65
N LYS A 219 12.67 9.76 -2.58
CA LYS A 219 12.99 9.40 -1.18
C LYS A 219 12.68 7.92 -0.87
N THR A 220 11.63 7.34 -1.44
CA THR A 220 11.29 5.92 -1.25
C THR A 220 12.40 4.99 -1.71
N LYS A 221 13.15 5.34 -2.77
CA LYS A 221 14.24 4.49 -3.29
C LYS A 221 15.38 4.30 -2.29
N SER A 222 15.59 5.25 -1.37
CA SER A 222 16.67 5.17 -0.38
C SER A 222 16.24 4.59 0.97
N HIS A 223 14.95 4.27 1.14
CA HIS A 223 14.39 3.81 2.42
C HIS A 223 13.68 2.45 2.33
N LEU A 224 13.58 1.87 1.12
CA LEU A 224 12.83 0.65 0.89
C LEU A 224 13.58 -0.28 -0.06
N LEU A 225 13.44 -1.59 0.15
CA LEU A 225 13.98 -2.59 -0.76
C LEU A 225 13.35 -2.48 -2.16
N ALA A 226 14.16 -2.77 -3.18
CA ALA A 226 13.72 -2.76 -4.58
C ALA A 226 12.54 -3.72 -4.85
N SER A 227 12.45 -4.84 -4.12
CA SER A 227 11.35 -5.80 -4.23
C SER A 227 10.00 -5.26 -3.75
N LEU A 228 10.00 -4.23 -2.92
CA LEU A 228 8.79 -3.57 -2.39
C LEU A 228 8.40 -2.34 -3.20
N TYR A 229 9.37 -1.70 -3.86
CA TYR A 229 9.21 -0.38 -4.48
C TYR A 229 7.99 -0.28 -5.40
N ASN A 230 7.84 -1.19 -6.37
CA ASN A 230 6.78 -1.10 -7.36
C ASN A 230 5.38 -1.17 -6.75
N GLU A 231 5.17 -2.08 -5.80
CA GLU A 231 3.88 -2.25 -5.12
C GLU A 231 3.57 -1.06 -4.22
N THR A 232 4.57 -0.55 -3.49
CA THR A 232 4.42 0.65 -2.68
C THR A 232 4.08 1.87 -3.53
N ILE A 233 4.74 2.09 -4.67
CA ILE A 233 4.43 3.22 -5.57
C ILE A 233 3.01 3.08 -6.16
N LEU A 234 2.60 1.86 -6.52
CA LEU A 234 1.25 1.62 -7.05
C LEU A 234 0.17 1.95 -6.01
N GLN A 235 0.34 1.47 -4.78
CA GLN A 235 -0.60 1.73 -3.68
C GLN A 235 -0.59 3.20 -3.26
N PHE A 236 0.59 3.81 -3.12
CA PHE A 236 0.74 5.23 -2.83
C PHE A 236 0.03 6.11 -3.87
N THR A 237 0.16 5.77 -5.15
CA THR A 237 -0.52 6.49 -6.22
C THR A 237 -2.04 6.38 -6.11
N SER A 238 -2.56 5.22 -5.68
CA SER A 238 -3.99 5.05 -5.40
C SER A 238 -4.46 5.99 -4.29
N GLU A 239 -3.71 6.07 -3.19
CA GLU A 239 -4.03 6.97 -2.08
C GLU A 239 -3.97 8.46 -2.48
N VAL A 240 -3.03 8.84 -3.35
CA VAL A 240 -2.95 10.20 -3.92
C VAL A 240 -4.18 10.50 -4.78
N ALA A 241 -4.61 9.55 -5.62
CA ALA A 241 -5.81 9.70 -6.43
C ALA A 241 -7.08 9.85 -5.55
N ASP A 242 -7.20 9.04 -4.50
CA ASP A 242 -8.32 9.11 -3.55
C ASP A 242 -8.31 10.42 -2.73
N ALA A 243 -7.12 10.90 -2.34
CA ALA A 243 -6.98 12.20 -1.68
C ALA A 243 -7.38 13.35 -2.61
N LEU A 244 -7.01 13.29 -3.89
CA LEU A 244 -7.42 14.28 -4.89
C LEU A 244 -8.93 14.22 -5.16
N GLU A 245 -9.52 13.03 -5.26
CA GLU A 245 -10.97 12.82 -5.38
C GLU A 245 -11.72 13.57 -4.25
N LYS A 246 -11.25 13.39 -3.00
CA LYS A 246 -11.81 14.09 -1.83
C LYS A 246 -11.71 15.61 -1.94
N GLN A 247 -10.64 16.16 -2.52
CA GLN A 247 -10.52 17.61 -2.71
C GLN A 247 -11.42 18.13 -3.82
N VAL A 248 -11.64 17.36 -4.89
CA VAL A 248 -12.60 17.71 -5.94
C VAL A 248 -14.01 17.83 -5.35
N PHE A 249 -14.44 16.89 -4.51
CA PHE A 249 -15.76 16.97 -3.84
C PHE A 249 -15.91 18.14 -2.85
N LYS A 250 -14.81 18.75 -2.38
CA LYS A 250 -14.84 19.95 -1.53
C LYS A 250 -14.87 21.25 -2.33
N SER A 251 -14.73 21.18 -3.65
CA SER A 251 -14.55 22.32 -4.53
C SER A 251 -15.82 22.66 -5.32
N ASN A 252 -15.86 23.84 -5.92
CA ASN A 252 -16.95 24.26 -6.81
C ASN A 252 -16.39 24.67 -8.16
N PHE A 253 -17.12 24.38 -9.23
CA PHE A 253 -16.64 24.51 -10.60
C PHE A 253 -17.61 25.32 -11.48
N ASN A 254 -17.07 25.93 -12.53
CA ASN A 254 -17.78 26.16 -13.79
C ASN A 254 -17.19 25.24 -14.88
N GLN A 255 -17.68 25.33 -16.12
CA GLN A 255 -17.19 24.49 -17.21
C GLN A 255 -15.68 24.61 -17.44
N LEU A 256 -15.16 25.84 -17.50
CA LEU A 256 -13.72 26.08 -17.68
C LEU A 256 -12.89 25.46 -16.56
N GLY A 257 -13.37 25.52 -15.31
CA GLY A 257 -12.75 24.82 -14.19
C GLY A 257 -12.72 23.30 -14.35
N GLY A 258 -13.80 22.71 -14.88
CA GLY A 258 -13.83 21.28 -15.23
C GLY A 258 -12.79 20.91 -16.30
N VAL A 259 -12.70 21.72 -17.36
CA VAL A 259 -11.71 21.53 -18.44
C VAL A 259 -10.28 21.69 -17.92
N LYS A 260 -10.04 22.68 -17.04
CA LYS A 260 -8.75 22.86 -16.38
C LYS A 260 -8.39 21.65 -15.53
N LEU A 261 -9.33 21.10 -14.75
CA LEU A 261 -9.11 19.88 -13.97
C LEU A 261 -8.73 18.69 -14.86
N ASP A 262 -9.41 18.47 -15.99
CA ASP A 262 -9.06 17.39 -16.93
C ASP A 262 -7.62 17.55 -17.44
N ARG A 263 -7.22 18.77 -17.82
CA ARG A 263 -5.85 19.07 -18.25
C ARG A 263 -4.84 18.80 -17.12
N ASP A 264 -5.10 19.34 -15.93
CA ASP A 264 -4.21 19.24 -14.78
C ASP A 264 -4.02 17.75 -14.38
N LEU A 265 -5.08 16.94 -14.40
CA LEU A 265 -5.01 15.49 -14.18
C LEU A 265 -4.15 14.78 -15.23
N ARG A 266 -4.29 15.12 -16.52
CA ARG A 266 -3.44 14.54 -17.58
C ARG A 266 -1.97 14.84 -17.35
N GLN A 267 -1.65 16.06 -16.94
CA GLN A 267 -0.26 16.45 -16.62
C GLN A 267 0.27 15.67 -15.41
N ILE A 268 -0.50 15.54 -14.34
CA ILE A 268 -0.12 14.75 -13.14
C ILE A 268 0.12 13.28 -13.51
N VAL A 269 -0.79 12.68 -14.29
CA VAL A 269 -0.67 11.28 -14.73
C VAL A 269 0.54 11.10 -15.66
N SER A 270 0.80 12.04 -16.57
CA SER A 270 1.99 12.01 -17.45
C SER A 270 3.27 12.06 -16.62
N PHE A 271 3.35 13.01 -15.69
CA PHE A 271 4.49 13.16 -14.79
C PHE A 271 4.75 11.88 -13.98
N LEU A 272 3.71 11.29 -13.37
CA LEU A 272 3.86 10.04 -12.62
C LEU A 272 4.30 8.88 -13.51
N SER A 273 3.76 8.80 -14.74
CA SER A 273 4.13 7.76 -15.72
C SER A 273 5.57 7.90 -16.23
N GLU A 274 6.17 9.09 -16.18
CA GLU A 274 7.60 9.30 -16.49
C GLU A 274 8.51 8.86 -15.34
N LYS A 275 8.00 8.82 -14.11
CA LYS A 275 8.76 8.49 -12.90
C LYS A 275 8.74 7.01 -12.53
N THR A 276 7.85 6.23 -13.11
CA THR A 276 7.71 4.79 -12.85
C THR A 276 7.41 4.01 -14.12
N GLU A 277 7.87 2.77 -14.17
CA GLU A 277 7.53 1.82 -15.24
C GLU A 277 6.13 1.19 -15.04
N GLN A 278 5.50 1.43 -13.90
CA GLN A 278 4.20 0.85 -13.57
C GLN A 278 3.05 1.57 -14.29
N PRO A 279 2.03 0.84 -14.79
CA PRO A 279 0.83 1.46 -15.34
C PRO A 279 -0.01 2.07 -14.19
N LEU A 280 0.02 3.39 -14.06
CA LEU A 280 -0.67 4.13 -12.98
C LEU A 280 -2.00 4.77 -13.41
N ARG A 281 -2.29 4.78 -14.72
CA ARG A 281 -3.44 5.52 -15.28
C ARG A 281 -4.78 5.04 -14.73
N ASP A 282 -4.90 3.75 -14.46
CA ASP A 282 -6.12 3.14 -13.93
C ASP A 282 -6.50 3.72 -12.56
N LYS A 283 -5.53 4.09 -11.72
CA LYS A 283 -5.75 4.69 -10.39
C LYS A 283 -6.48 6.02 -10.45
N PHE A 284 -6.25 6.82 -11.49
CA PHE A 284 -6.89 8.11 -11.67
C PHE A 284 -8.22 8.04 -12.42
N THR A 285 -8.73 6.84 -12.77
CA THR A 285 -9.91 6.69 -13.63
C THR A 285 -11.14 7.39 -13.06
N ARG A 286 -11.41 7.24 -11.76
CA ARG A 286 -12.57 7.85 -11.11
C ARG A 286 -12.50 9.38 -11.17
N VAL A 287 -11.39 9.98 -10.75
CA VAL A 287 -11.20 11.45 -10.78
C VAL A 287 -11.21 11.98 -12.21
N THR A 288 -10.67 11.24 -13.17
CA THR A 288 -10.75 11.60 -14.61
C THR A 288 -12.20 11.59 -15.09
N GLN A 289 -13.02 10.60 -14.68
CA GLN A 289 -14.44 10.58 -14.99
C GLN A 289 -15.21 11.75 -14.36
N MET A 290 -14.83 12.16 -13.15
CA MET A 290 -15.39 13.37 -12.54
C MET A 290 -15.05 14.61 -13.36
N ALA A 291 -13.80 14.75 -13.82
CA ALA A 291 -13.38 15.88 -14.66
C ALA A 291 -14.16 15.95 -15.98
N ILE A 292 -14.45 14.80 -16.60
CA ILE A 292 -15.32 14.73 -17.79
C ILE A 292 -16.71 15.30 -17.49
N ILE A 293 -17.34 14.87 -16.39
CA ILE A 293 -18.67 15.37 -15.98
C ILE A 293 -18.62 16.88 -15.70
N LEU A 294 -17.59 17.34 -15.00
CA LEU A 294 -17.41 18.75 -14.67
C LEU A 294 -17.14 19.62 -15.91
N SER A 295 -16.74 19.02 -17.04
CA SER A 295 -16.45 19.73 -18.30
C SER A 295 -17.64 19.83 -19.25
N LEU A 296 -18.78 19.20 -18.92
CA LEU A 296 -19.97 19.21 -19.78
C LEU A 296 -20.55 20.62 -19.96
N ASP A 297 -21.08 20.92 -21.13
CA ASP A 297 -21.77 22.19 -21.39
C ASP A 297 -23.14 22.20 -20.69
N ARG A 298 -23.81 21.04 -20.63
CA ARG A 298 -25.18 20.90 -20.12
C ARG A 298 -25.36 19.63 -19.31
N VAL A 299 -26.23 19.69 -18.30
CA VAL A 299 -26.58 18.57 -17.41
C VAL A 299 -26.98 17.31 -18.19
N GLY A 300 -27.78 17.46 -19.26
CA GLY A 300 -28.30 16.33 -20.05
C GLY A 300 -27.25 15.54 -20.84
N GLU A 301 -26.09 16.13 -21.14
CA GLU A 301 -25.03 15.46 -21.92
C GLU A 301 -24.47 14.24 -21.19
N VAL A 302 -24.61 14.18 -19.87
CA VAL A 302 -24.17 13.03 -19.08
C VAL A 302 -24.89 11.74 -19.50
N GLU A 303 -26.10 11.82 -20.05
CA GLU A 303 -26.85 10.65 -20.52
C GLU A 303 -26.18 9.98 -21.72
N ASP A 304 -25.50 10.75 -22.58
CA ASP A 304 -24.75 10.24 -23.73
C ASP A 304 -23.54 9.40 -23.27
N TYR A 305 -22.96 9.76 -22.12
CA TYR A 305 -21.84 9.06 -21.52
C TYR A 305 -22.23 7.91 -20.58
N TRP A 306 -23.43 7.94 -19.99
CA TRP A 306 -23.86 6.94 -19.01
C TRP A 306 -24.83 5.88 -19.57
N SER A 307 -25.47 6.15 -20.71
CA SER A 307 -26.45 5.24 -21.32
C SER A 307 -25.88 3.86 -21.67
N LEU A 308 -26.75 2.88 -21.96
CA LEU A 308 -26.35 1.53 -22.41
C LEU A 308 -25.47 1.55 -23.67
N ASN A 309 -25.48 2.66 -24.41
CA ASN A 309 -24.75 2.85 -25.66
C ASN A 309 -23.45 3.65 -25.50
N SER A 310 -23.11 4.10 -24.28
CA SER A 310 -21.84 4.78 -24.11
C SER A 310 -20.71 3.80 -24.36
N GLY A 311 -19.80 4.18 -25.26
CA GLY A 311 -18.90 3.31 -26.00
C GLY A 311 -17.92 2.47 -25.16
N PRO A 312 -16.64 2.31 -25.58
CA PRO A 312 -15.74 1.37 -24.89
C PRO A 312 -15.36 1.79 -23.45
N THR A 313 -15.70 3.01 -23.02
CA THR A 313 -15.35 3.55 -21.71
C THR A 313 -16.14 2.87 -20.58
N ARG A 314 -15.43 2.13 -19.71
CA ARG A 314 -16.00 1.57 -18.47
C ARG A 314 -16.10 2.68 -17.43
N TRP A 315 -17.32 2.97 -16.97
CA TRP A 315 -17.57 3.92 -15.89
C TRP A 315 -17.50 3.26 -14.51
N TYR A 316 -16.83 3.92 -13.58
CA TYR A 316 -16.62 3.47 -12.20
C TYR A 316 -17.38 4.31 -11.16
N LEU A 317 -17.94 5.45 -11.59
CA LEU A 317 -18.83 6.28 -10.78
C LEU A 317 -20.23 5.67 -10.75
N THR A 318 -20.89 5.64 -9.59
CA THR A 318 -22.29 5.26 -9.48
C THR A 318 -23.22 6.40 -9.93
N ALA A 319 -24.52 6.13 -10.14
CA ALA A 319 -25.49 7.19 -10.41
C ALA A 319 -25.53 8.26 -9.30
N LYS A 320 -25.31 7.85 -8.04
CA LYS A 320 -25.20 8.76 -6.89
C LYS A 320 -23.95 9.62 -7.01
N ASP A 321 -22.82 9.03 -7.35
CA ASP A 321 -21.55 9.76 -7.53
C ASP A 321 -21.70 10.80 -8.65
N ILE A 322 -22.30 10.42 -9.78
CA ILE A 322 -22.53 11.32 -10.92
C ILE A 322 -23.37 12.54 -10.52
N LYS A 323 -24.51 12.32 -9.87
CA LYS A 323 -25.34 13.43 -9.36
C LYS A 323 -24.55 14.30 -8.38
N GLY A 324 -23.78 13.69 -7.48
CA GLY A 324 -22.91 14.40 -6.55
C GLY A 324 -21.87 15.29 -7.25
N VAL A 325 -21.25 14.79 -8.32
CA VAL A 325 -20.28 15.55 -9.14
C VAL A 325 -20.95 16.68 -9.91
N LEU A 326 -22.13 16.45 -10.49
CA LEU A 326 -22.90 17.49 -11.18
C LEU A 326 -23.28 18.64 -10.24
N HIS A 327 -23.60 18.35 -8.97
CA HIS A 327 -23.90 19.37 -7.96
C HIS A 327 -22.69 20.26 -7.61
N LEU A 328 -21.47 19.90 -8.02
CA LEU A 328 -20.29 20.77 -7.85
C LEU A 328 -20.24 21.90 -8.88
N ARG A 329 -21.05 21.86 -9.95
CA ARG A 329 -21.14 22.91 -10.97
C ARG A 329 -22.13 23.99 -10.56
N LYS A 330 -21.64 25.21 -10.28
CA LYS A 330 -22.48 26.33 -9.80
C LYS A 330 -23.48 26.83 -10.83
N ASP A 331 -23.20 26.61 -12.10
CA ASP A 331 -24.01 27.02 -13.24
C ASP A 331 -25.06 25.98 -13.63
N PHE A 332 -25.04 24.78 -13.03
CA PHE A 332 -26.08 23.78 -13.20
C PHE A 332 -27.19 23.94 -12.17
N ARG A 333 -28.44 23.82 -12.62
CA ARG A 333 -29.61 23.92 -11.75
C ARG A 333 -29.84 22.58 -11.04
N PRO A 334 -30.02 22.58 -9.71
CA PRO A 334 -30.28 21.34 -8.96
C PRO A 334 -31.49 20.56 -9.48
N GLU A 335 -32.53 21.26 -9.95
CA GLU A 335 -33.74 20.62 -10.47
C GLU A 335 -33.45 19.80 -11.74
N ASP A 336 -32.61 20.34 -12.64
CA ASP A 336 -32.22 19.66 -13.87
C ASP A 336 -31.43 18.38 -13.54
N ILE A 337 -30.56 18.43 -12.53
CA ILE A 337 -29.78 17.27 -12.06
C ILE A 337 -30.71 16.19 -11.48
N GLU A 338 -31.72 16.59 -10.71
CA GLU A 338 -32.62 15.61 -10.09
C GLU A 338 -33.53 14.89 -11.08
N THR A 339 -33.88 15.55 -12.20
CA THR A 339 -34.71 14.96 -13.26
C THR A 339 -33.97 13.96 -14.16
N LEU A 340 -32.64 13.87 -14.09
CA LEU A 340 -31.84 12.93 -14.87
C LEU A 340 -32.22 11.48 -14.61
N LYS A 341 -32.35 10.70 -15.69
CA LYS A 341 -32.69 9.27 -15.63
C LYS A 341 -31.46 8.40 -15.82
N LEU A 342 -30.62 8.35 -14.77
CA LEU A 342 -29.43 7.50 -14.75
C LEU A 342 -29.83 6.05 -14.47
N SER A 343 -29.87 5.21 -15.51
CA SER A 343 -30.15 3.78 -15.37
C SER A 343 -29.04 3.10 -14.57
N PRO A 344 -29.34 2.21 -13.60
CA PRO A 344 -28.30 1.46 -12.91
C PRO A 344 -27.60 0.51 -13.88
N ARG A 345 -26.30 0.71 -14.11
CA ARG A 345 -25.46 -0.29 -14.79
C ARG A 345 -25.31 -1.48 -13.85
N MET A 346 -25.91 -2.63 -14.18
CA MET A 346 -25.64 -3.87 -13.44
C MET A 346 -24.14 -4.16 -13.55
N GLY A 347 -23.45 -4.16 -12.40
CA GLY A 347 -22.01 -4.35 -12.33
C GLY A 347 -21.60 -5.66 -12.98
N ARG A 348 -20.73 -5.59 -14.00
CA ARG A 348 -19.81 -6.69 -14.24
C ARG A 348 -18.68 -6.48 -13.24
N HIS A 349 -18.62 -7.33 -12.23
CA HIS A 349 -17.51 -7.42 -11.28
C HIS A 349 -16.20 -7.59 -12.04
#